data_AF-A0A7C8MNZ5-F1
#
_entry.id   AF-A0A7C8MNZ5-F1
#
_cell.length_a   1.000
_cell.length_b   1.000
_cell.length_c   1.000
_cell.angle_alpha   90.00
_cell.angle_beta   90.00
_cell.angle_gamma   90.00
#
_symmetry.space_group_name_H-M   'P 1'
#
loop_
_entity.id
_entity.type
_entity.pdbx_description
1 polymer ?
#
loop_
_entity_poly.entity_id
_entity_poly.type
_entity_poly.pdbx_seq_one_letter_code
_entity_poly.pdbx_strand_id
1 'polypeptide(L)'
;MLSLLTALGLRTAGVASNWAPALLSWQFFFAYGLTSSRTLKQWYGIDHNASPREDLAKYGDVAVQSGKITQKQLAMLKRNESAHANSVENYTLFVAAMGFATFAGVEPHLINRAGLLYTTARLAYAAVYILIDHDIWSQIRGITWWTGYHEANSTRMRGITTTLGVLFTLIYRASANVDHISLYTSGGATIVEASATLILPSAPNPITGDVALWSAIQLDRDFIQGVSENAPAGLGYCTNLGSNWCNFAYALTPNAENGKTVIAAPGTRIRTHYKLNSGTTLWDQNVYVNGQLVSSISTSRGQKGNIFYVSVECASGSCAVAPAHTWENISIILSTANPNFKHNGSWNFGASGGEMTTADGGKTWAFTTLNVPPTTD
;
A
#
# COMPACT_ATOMS: atom_id res chain seq x y z
N MET A 1 30.02 12.84 14.04
CA MET A 1 28.91 13.64 13.47
C MET A 1 28.48 12.97 12.18
N LEU A 2 27.28 12.38 12.14
CA LEU A 2 26.73 11.81 10.91
C LEU A 2 26.35 12.96 9.97
N SER A 3 26.77 12.91 8.71
CA SER A 3 26.37 13.95 7.74
C SER A 3 24.88 13.80 7.41
N LEU A 4 24.17 14.91 7.19
CA LEU A 4 22.75 14.91 6.78
C LEU A 4 22.52 14.05 5.53
N LEU A 5 23.50 14.03 4.61
CA LEU A 5 23.47 13.20 3.40
C LEU A 5 23.55 11.71 3.70
N THR A 6 24.29 11.31 4.74
CA THR A 6 24.37 9.92 5.21
C THR A 6 23.06 9.48 5.86
N ALA A 7 22.47 10.33 6.70
CA ALA A 7 21.19 10.04 7.35
C ALA A 7 20.00 9.96 6.38
N LEU A 8 20.12 10.60 5.22
CA LEU A 8 19.17 10.59 4.11
C LEU A 8 19.40 9.45 3.11
N GLY A 9 20.42 8.60 3.31
CA GLY A 9 20.76 7.50 2.39
C GLY A 9 21.37 7.95 1.05
N LEU A 10 21.79 9.22 0.93
CA LEU A 10 22.40 9.77 -0.30
C LEU A 10 23.90 9.44 -0.42
N ARG A 11 24.49 8.79 0.61
CA ARG A 11 25.86 8.26 0.63
C ARG A 11 25.92 6.99 1.50
N THR A 12 26.75 6.01 1.14
CA THR A 12 26.98 4.81 1.93
C THR A 12 27.77 5.13 3.21
N ALA A 13 27.13 5.08 4.38
CA ALA A 13 27.84 4.98 5.65
C ALA A 13 26.92 4.49 6.77
N GLY A 14 27.34 3.40 7.46
CA GLY A 14 26.93 2.99 8.81
C GLY A 14 25.42 2.78 9.07
N VAL A 15 25.10 2.19 10.21
CA VAL A 15 23.71 2.06 10.68
C VAL A 15 23.16 3.45 10.96
N ALA A 16 22.19 3.93 10.15
CA ALA A 16 21.56 5.23 10.33
C ALA A 16 20.71 5.24 11.62
N SER A 17 20.79 6.30 12.43
CA SER A 17 19.93 6.47 13.61
C SER A 17 18.53 6.91 13.22
N ASN A 18 17.49 6.41 13.91
CA ASN A 18 16.10 6.82 13.69
C ASN A 18 15.82 8.18 14.37
N TRP A 19 15.46 9.19 13.57
CA TRP A 19 15.18 10.56 14.02
C TRP A 19 13.70 10.83 14.31
N ALA A 20 12.83 9.80 14.25
CA ALA A 20 11.41 9.96 14.51
C ALA A 20 11.09 10.73 15.79
N PRO A 21 11.69 10.44 16.96
CA PRO A 21 11.39 11.20 18.18
C PRO A 21 11.70 12.69 18.05
N ALA A 22 12.84 13.05 17.46
CA ALA A 22 13.24 14.44 17.27
C ALA A 22 12.31 15.17 16.30
N LEU A 23 11.93 14.53 15.20
CA LEU A 23 11.01 15.08 14.21
C LEU A 23 9.59 15.25 14.77
N LEU A 24 9.13 14.32 15.60
CA LEU A 24 7.85 14.44 16.32
C LEU A 24 7.87 15.60 17.31
N SER A 25 8.92 15.71 18.12
CA SER A 25 9.09 16.84 19.05
C SER A 25 9.13 18.19 18.33
N TRP A 26 9.85 18.27 17.21
CA TRP A 26 9.88 19.47 16.38
C TRP A 26 8.50 19.81 15.81
N GLN A 27 7.78 18.84 15.24
CA GLN A 27 6.45 19.10 14.67
C GLN A 27 5.40 19.41 15.71
N PHE A 28 5.53 18.91 16.95
CA PHE A 28 4.72 19.37 18.06
C PHE A 28 4.95 20.85 18.33
N PHE A 29 6.21 21.27 18.47
CA PHE A 29 6.55 22.66 18.71
C PHE A 29 6.12 23.58 17.55
N PHE A 30 6.23 23.10 16.31
CA PHE A 30 5.76 23.82 15.13
C PHE A 30 4.23 23.99 15.14
N ALA A 31 3.48 22.92 15.36
CA ALA A 31 2.02 22.95 15.35
C ALA A 31 1.45 23.76 16.53
N TYR A 32 1.85 23.46 17.76
CA TYR A 32 1.24 24.07 18.95
C TYR A 32 1.93 25.36 19.42
N GLY A 33 3.19 25.58 19.00
CA GLY A 33 3.97 26.77 19.32
C GLY A 33 3.99 27.77 18.17
N LEU A 34 4.75 27.46 17.12
CA LEU A 34 5.07 28.44 16.06
C LEU A 34 3.87 28.87 15.22
N THR A 35 2.98 27.94 14.85
CA THR A 35 1.77 28.29 14.08
C THR A 35 0.62 28.78 14.95
N SER A 36 0.79 28.85 16.27
CA SER A 36 -0.25 29.33 17.18
C SER A 36 -0.68 30.76 16.84
N SER A 37 -1.98 30.95 16.65
CA SER A 37 -2.53 32.29 16.41
C SER A 37 -2.47 33.20 17.64
N ARG A 38 -2.28 32.62 18.82
CA ARG A 38 -2.28 33.36 20.09
C ARG A 38 -1.15 34.38 20.19
N THR A 39 0.06 34.03 19.77
CA THR A 39 1.21 34.94 19.86
C THR A 39 1.01 36.21 19.05
N LEU A 40 0.45 36.09 17.84
CA LEU A 40 0.14 37.27 17.03
C LEU A 40 -1.03 38.07 17.61
N LYS A 41 -2.06 37.42 18.16
CA LYS A 41 -3.16 38.11 18.86
C LYS A 41 -2.66 38.88 20.08
N GLN A 42 -1.71 38.33 20.83
CA GLN A 42 -1.07 39.01 21.97
C GLN A 42 -0.31 40.25 21.51
N TRP A 43 0.48 40.14 20.42
CA TRP A 43 1.17 41.29 19.83
C TRP A 43 0.19 42.40 19.47
N TYR A 44 -0.89 42.09 18.76
CA TYR A 44 -1.90 43.08 18.38
C TYR A 44 -2.85 43.48 19.52
N GLY A 45 -2.69 42.92 20.72
CA GLY A 45 -3.53 43.19 21.89
C GLY A 45 -5.00 42.76 21.72
N ILE A 46 -5.27 41.71 20.95
CA ILE A 46 -6.61 41.15 20.69
C ILE A 46 -6.85 39.85 21.47
N ASP A 47 -5.80 39.30 22.13
CA ASP A 47 -5.89 38.08 22.95
C ASP A 47 -6.73 38.33 24.22
N HIS A 48 -7.94 37.75 24.28
CA HIS A 48 -8.75 37.74 25.49
C HIS A 48 -8.76 36.32 26.07
N ASN A 49 -8.11 36.16 27.22
CA ASN A 49 -7.95 34.86 27.89
C ASN A 49 -9.27 34.13 28.24
N ALA A 50 -10.41 34.82 28.20
CA ALA A 50 -11.72 34.24 28.47
C ALA A 50 -12.19 33.28 27.36
N SER A 51 -11.94 33.58 26.08
CA SER A 51 -12.28 32.69 24.96
C SER A 51 -11.35 32.92 23.76
N PRO A 52 -10.06 32.51 23.84
CA PRO A 52 -9.04 32.88 22.86
C PRO A 52 -9.32 32.40 21.43
N ARG A 53 -10.15 31.37 21.27
CA ARG A 53 -10.54 30.83 19.95
C ARG A 53 -11.57 31.71 19.24
N GLU A 54 -12.31 32.53 19.98
CA GLU A 54 -13.37 33.38 19.43
C GLU A 54 -12.93 34.83 19.25
N ASP A 55 -11.71 35.18 19.67
CA ASP A 55 -11.22 36.56 19.70
C ASP A 55 -11.32 37.30 18.36
N LEU A 56 -10.95 36.65 17.25
CA LEU A 56 -11.03 37.28 15.93
C LEU A 56 -12.47 37.42 15.44
N ALA A 57 -13.36 36.53 15.85
CA ALA A 57 -14.78 36.59 15.51
C ALA A 57 -15.51 37.67 16.33
N LYS A 58 -15.15 37.82 17.61
CA LYS A 58 -15.80 38.76 18.54
C LYS A 58 -15.22 40.18 18.48
N TYR A 59 -13.91 40.30 18.36
CA TYR A 59 -13.21 41.58 18.54
C TYR A 59 -12.47 42.05 17.28
N GLY A 60 -12.38 41.21 16.24
CA GLY A 60 -11.64 41.52 15.02
C GLY A 60 -12.13 42.78 14.30
N ASP A 61 -13.43 42.88 14.03
CA ASP A 61 -14.00 44.02 13.30
C ASP A 61 -13.92 45.31 14.12
N VAL A 62 -14.11 45.23 15.44
CA VAL A 62 -13.93 46.35 16.38
C VAL A 62 -12.47 46.83 16.41
N ALA A 63 -11.52 45.89 16.36
CA ALA A 63 -10.09 46.22 16.30
C ALA A 63 -9.70 46.91 14.98
N VAL A 64 -10.41 46.63 13.88
CA VAL A 64 -10.24 47.35 12.61
C VAL A 64 -10.87 48.74 12.68
N GLN A 65 -12.10 48.85 13.18
CA GLN A 65 -12.81 50.14 13.30
C GLN A 65 -12.09 51.12 14.23
N SER A 66 -11.48 50.63 15.31
CA SER A 66 -10.69 51.44 16.24
C SER A 66 -9.29 51.80 15.71
N GLY A 67 -8.90 51.32 14.52
CA GLY A 67 -7.59 51.55 13.94
C GLY A 67 -6.45 50.75 14.59
N LYS A 68 -6.77 49.80 15.48
CA LYS A 68 -5.77 48.96 16.18
C LYS A 68 -5.06 48.01 15.23
N ILE A 69 -5.79 47.47 14.25
CA ILE A 69 -5.26 46.67 13.15
C ILE A 69 -5.90 47.07 11.83
N THR A 70 -5.23 46.76 10.73
CA THR A 70 -5.78 46.91 9.38
C THR A 70 -6.65 45.71 9.00
N GLN A 71 -7.52 45.89 7.99
CA GLN A 71 -8.30 44.78 7.42
C GLN A 71 -7.40 43.66 6.87
N LYS A 72 -6.24 44.02 6.31
CA LYS A 72 -5.25 43.05 5.82
C LYS A 72 -4.65 42.22 6.95
N GLN A 73 -4.34 42.84 8.09
CA GLN A 73 -3.85 42.15 9.28
C GLN A 73 -4.94 41.24 9.87
N LEU A 74 -6.19 41.68 9.93
CA LEU A 74 -7.31 40.83 10.36
C LEU A 74 -7.45 39.58 9.47
N ALA A 75 -7.38 39.75 8.15
CA ALA A 75 -7.45 38.63 7.21
C ALA A 75 -6.27 37.65 7.37
N MET A 76 -5.05 38.17 7.60
CA MET A 76 -3.88 37.35 7.90
C MET A 76 -4.04 36.56 9.21
N LEU A 77 -4.56 37.18 10.26
CA LEU A 77 -4.80 36.52 11.55
C LEU A 77 -5.83 35.39 11.41
N LYS A 78 -6.91 35.60 10.63
CA LYS A 78 -7.90 34.55 10.31
C LYS A 78 -7.25 33.38 9.53
N ARG A 79 -6.40 33.68 8.54
CA ARG A 79 -5.62 32.64 7.82
C ARG A 79 -4.67 31.89 8.75
N ASN A 80 -4.08 32.57 9.72
CA ASN A 80 -3.22 31.94 10.72
C ASN A 80 -3.99 30.98 11.64
N GLU A 81 -5.23 31.31 12.05
CA GLU A 81 -6.09 30.36 12.77
C GLU A 81 -6.36 29.09 11.96
N SER A 82 -6.64 29.23 10.67
CA SER A 82 -6.84 28.08 9.78
C SER A 82 -5.55 27.26 9.58
N ALA A 83 -4.39 27.93 9.45
CA ALA A 83 -3.09 27.26 9.32
C ALA A 83 -2.70 26.50 10.61
N HIS A 84 -2.99 27.08 11.77
CA HIS A 84 -2.83 26.47 13.09
C HIS A 84 -3.70 25.22 13.22
N ALA A 85 -5.01 25.34 12.98
CA ALA A 85 -5.96 24.23 13.07
C ALA A 85 -5.53 23.06 12.17
N ASN A 86 -5.17 23.36 10.93
CA ASN A 86 -4.68 22.35 10.00
C ASN A 86 -3.38 21.68 10.47
N SER A 87 -2.47 22.43 11.10
CA SER A 87 -1.21 21.88 11.63
C SER A 87 -1.46 20.97 12.83
N VAL A 88 -2.41 21.31 13.70
CA VAL A 88 -2.86 20.46 14.81
C VAL A 88 -3.53 19.18 14.30
N GLU A 89 -4.43 19.28 13.33
CA GLU A 89 -5.12 18.12 12.73
C GLU A 89 -4.15 17.15 12.07
N ASN A 90 -3.15 17.66 11.34
CA ASN A 90 -2.16 16.82 10.66
C ASN A 90 -1.13 16.22 11.64
N TYR A 91 -0.87 16.86 12.78
CA TYR A 91 0.11 16.38 13.74
C TYR A 91 -0.23 14.96 14.24
N THR A 92 -1.50 14.68 14.55
CA THR A 92 -1.93 13.35 15.00
C THR A 92 -1.65 12.27 13.95
N LEU A 93 -1.92 12.56 12.67
CA LEU A 93 -1.65 11.63 11.58
C LEU A 93 -0.14 11.41 11.40
N PHE A 94 0.67 12.46 11.55
CA PHE A 94 2.13 12.36 11.49
C PHE A 94 2.72 11.53 12.64
N VAL A 95 2.20 11.71 13.87
CA VAL A 95 2.56 10.88 15.03
C VAL A 95 2.26 9.41 14.76
N ALA A 96 1.05 9.10 14.27
CA ALA A 96 0.68 7.74 13.93
C ALA A 96 1.60 7.16 12.85
N ALA A 97 1.83 7.87 11.76
CA ALA A 97 2.68 7.41 10.66
C ALA A 97 4.12 7.12 11.11
N MET A 98 4.77 8.05 11.82
CA MET A 98 6.15 7.88 12.29
C MET A 98 6.27 6.82 13.40
N GLY A 99 5.25 6.71 14.26
CA GLY A 99 5.16 5.70 15.31
C GLY A 99 5.03 4.29 14.72
N PHE A 100 4.08 4.09 13.80
CA PHE A 100 3.91 2.82 13.09
C PHE A 100 5.14 2.46 12.26
N ALA A 101 5.78 3.42 11.59
CA ALA A 101 7.04 3.21 10.86
C ALA A 101 8.14 2.64 11.76
N THR A 102 8.30 3.25 12.94
CA THR A 102 9.32 2.85 13.91
C THR A 102 9.00 1.50 14.52
N PHE A 103 7.73 1.25 14.86
CA PHE A 103 7.27 -0.02 15.40
C PHE A 103 7.41 -1.18 14.41
N ALA A 104 7.12 -0.92 13.12
CA ALA A 104 7.22 -1.90 12.04
C ALA A 104 8.67 -2.17 11.58
N GLY A 105 9.69 -1.59 12.22
CA GLY A 105 11.09 -1.81 11.87
C GLY A 105 11.49 -1.25 10.50
N VAL A 106 10.81 -0.20 10.02
CA VAL A 106 11.19 0.49 8.78
C VAL A 106 12.62 1.02 8.90
N GLU A 107 13.40 0.91 7.82
CA GLU A 107 14.78 1.37 7.85
C GLU A 107 14.89 2.85 8.27
N PRO A 108 15.77 3.19 9.23
CA PRO A 108 15.87 4.54 9.77
C PRO A 108 16.07 5.64 8.71
N HIS A 109 16.80 5.35 7.63
CA HIS A 109 17.06 6.32 6.58
C HIS A 109 15.77 6.72 5.81
N LEU A 110 14.82 5.78 5.62
CA LEU A 110 13.53 6.05 4.99
C LEU A 110 12.63 6.88 5.91
N ILE A 111 12.61 6.54 7.21
CA ILE A 111 11.87 7.30 8.24
C ILE A 111 12.37 8.75 8.29
N ASN A 112 13.69 8.93 8.33
CA ASN A 112 14.32 10.24 8.39
C ASN A 112 13.99 11.09 7.15
N ARG A 113 14.10 10.49 5.96
CA ARG A 113 13.79 11.17 4.69
C ARG A 113 12.32 11.59 4.63
N ALA A 114 11.40 10.70 4.97
CA ALA A 114 9.97 10.98 4.97
C ALA A 114 9.59 12.09 5.96
N GLY A 115 10.10 12.01 7.20
CA GLY A 115 9.81 13.01 8.21
C GLY A 115 10.43 14.38 7.93
N LEU A 116 11.60 14.44 7.30
CA LEU A 116 12.18 15.71 6.83
C LEU A 116 11.38 16.33 5.68
N LEU A 117 10.99 15.52 4.69
CA LEU A 117 10.16 16.01 3.58
C LEU A 117 8.83 16.58 4.07
N TYR A 118 8.14 15.83 4.95
CA TYR A 118 6.94 16.31 5.62
C TYR A 118 7.19 17.64 6.34
N THR A 119 8.26 17.72 7.12
CA THR A 119 8.61 18.94 7.86
C THR A 119 8.81 20.14 6.93
N THR A 120 9.60 20.00 5.87
CA THR A 120 9.84 21.06 4.90
C THR A 120 8.55 21.49 4.19
N ALA A 121 7.72 20.53 3.78
CA ALA A 121 6.44 20.82 3.14
C ALA A 121 5.48 21.56 4.09
N ARG A 122 5.43 21.18 5.37
CA ARG A 122 4.61 21.87 6.37
C ARG A 122 5.08 23.30 6.65
N LEU A 123 6.38 23.54 6.67
CA LEU A 123 6.94 24.90 6.78
C LEU A 123 6.53 25.77 5.58
N ALA A 124 6.67 25.24 4.36
CA ALA A 124 6.26 25.93 3.15
C ALA A 124 4.75 26.19 3.12
N TYR A 125 3.95 25.18 3.46
CA TYR A 125 2.49 25.30 3.52
C TYR A 125 2.05 26.39 4.49
N ALA A 126 2.56 26.41 5.73
CA ALA A 126 2.19 27.42 6.70
C ALA A 126 2.59 28.83 6.26
N ALA A 127 3.80 29.01 5.72
CA ALA A 127 4.26 30.30 5.21
C ALA A 127 3.36 30.81 4.08
N VAL A 128 3.04 29.96 3.10
CA VAL A 128 2.13 30.28 1.99
C VAL A 128 0.73 30.58 2.52
N TYR A 129 0.22 29.80 3.47
CA TYR A 129 -1.13 29.99 4.03
C TYR A 129 -1.29 31.32 4.74
N ILE A 130 -0.32 31.70 5.56
CA ILE A 130 -0.42 32.90 6.39
C ILE A 130 -0.15 34.16 5.55
N LEU A 131 0.93 34.14 4.75
CA LEU A 131 1.49 35.35 4.15
C LEU A 131 0.91 35.70 2.78
N ILE A 132 0.36 34.74 2.04
CA ILE A 132 -0.16 34.98 0.70
C ILE A 132 -1.67 35.25 0.75
N ASP A 133 -2.06 36.47 0.36
CA ASP A 133 -3.43 36.96 0.30
C ASP A 133 -4.04 36.95 -1.12
N HIS A 134 -3.30 36.47 -2.12
CA HIS A 134 -3.72 36.47 -3.52
C HIS A 134 -4.24 35.09 -3.98
N ASP A 135 -5.43 35.05 -4.58
CA ASP A 135 -6.17 33.81 -4.89
C ASP A 135 -5.38 32.81 -5.75
N ILE A 136 -4.77 33.28 -6.85
CA ILE A 136 -3.96 32.43 -7.76
C ILE A 136 -2.73 31.86 -7.04
N TRP A 137 -1.97 32.69 -6.33
CA TRP A 137 -0.78 32.26 -5.59
C TRP A 137 -1.12 31.40 -4.37
N SER A 138 -2.34 31.54 -3.83
CA SER A 138 -2.85 30.70 -2.76
C SER A 138 -3.08 29.25 -3.19
N GLN A 139 -3.10 28.93 -4.49
CA GLN A 139 -3.14 27.56 -5.01
C GLN A 139 -1.82 26.79 -4.75
N ILE A 140 -0.71 27.50 -4.49
CA ILE A 140 0.53 26.90 -4.00
C ILE A 140 0.30 26.21 -2.65
N ARG A 141 -0.74 26.59 -1.89
CA ARG A 141 -1.17 25.86 -0.69
C ARG A 141 -1.59 24.45 -1.02
N GLY A 142 -2.37 24.26 -2.08
CA GLY A 142 -2.74 22.93 -2.56
C GLY A 142 -1.50 22.11 -2.90
N ILE A 143 -0.57 22.68 -3.65
CA ILE A 143 0.68 22.00 -4.06
C ILE A 143 1.53 21.64 -2.84
N THR A 144 1.76 22.56 -1.89
CA THR A 144 2.55 22.31 -0.67
C THR A 144 1.87 21.36 0.30
N TRP A 145 0.53 21.37 0.33
CA TRP A 145 -0.26 20.37 1.03
C TRP A 145 -0.08 18.99 0.39
N TRP A 146 -0.15 18.91 -0.93
CA TRP A 146 0.08 17.68 -1.69
C TRP A 146 1.55 17.22 -1.66
N THR A 147 2.55 18.10 -1.62
CA THR A 147 3.98 17.72 -1.54
C THR A 147 4.39 17.27 -0.14
N GLY A 148 3.68 17.67 0.91
CA GLY A 148 3.75 16.99 2.22
C GLY A 148 3.33 15.52 2.15
N TYR A 149 2.68 15.12 1.05
CA TYR A 149 2.25 13.77 0.72
C TYR A 149 2.98 13.14 -0.50
N HIS A 150 3.86 13.88 -1.20
CA HIS A 150 4.54 13.45 -2.43
C HIS A 150 6.03 13.73 -2.40
N GLU A 151 6.86 12.69 -2.35
CA GLU A 151 7.37 12.07 -3.59
C GLU A 151 8.31 10.90 -3.24
N ALA A 152 8.11 9.78 -3.91
CA ALA A 152 9.14 8.80 -4.22
C ALA A 152 9.07 8.55 -5.73
N ASN A 153 10.23 8.54 -6.39
CA ASN A 153 10.49 8.24 -7.80
C ASN A 153 10.27 9.34 -8.85
N SER A 154 11.38 10.02 -9.15
CA SER A 154 11.62 10.66 -10.44
C SER A 154 11.71 9.58 -11.54
N THR A 155 10.74 9.50 -12.44
CA THR A 155 10.96 9.67 -13.89
C THR A 155 9.64 9.61 -14.67
N ARG A 156 9.39 10.67 -15.45
CA ARG A 156 8.33 10.86 -16.46
C ARG A 156 6.89 11.05 -15.97
N MET A 157 6.57 12.33 -15.77
CA MET A 157 5.22 12.89 -15.87
C MET A 157 4.48 12.42 -17.13
N ARG A 158 3.27 11.89 -16.94
CA ARG A 158 2.05 12.22 -17.70
C ARG A 158 0.83 11.69 -16.97
N GLY A 159 -0.09 12.60 -16.66
CA GLY A 159 -1.47 12.25 -16.28
C GLY A 159 -1.72 12.29 -14.78
N ILE A 160 -2.42 13.35 -14.39
CA ILE A 160 -3.26 13.51 -13.21
C ILE A 160 -3.51 12.18 -12.47
N THR A 161 -3.06 12.14 -11.23
CA THR A 161 -3.63 11.49 -10.03
C THR A 161 -2.52 10.74 -9.33
N THR A 162 -1.91 11.40 -8.37
CA THR A 162 -1.35 10.65 -7.26
C THR A 162 -1.45 11.61 -6.10
N THR A 163 -1.88 11.13 -4.94
CA THR A 163 -1.59 11.60 -3.60
C THR A 163 -1.84 10.41 -2.77
N LEU A 164 -0.77 9.82 -2.23
CA LEU A 164 -0.77 8.70 -1.28
C LEU A 164 0.66 8.13 -1.03
N GLY A 165 1.74 8.81 -1.43
CA GLY A 165 3.07 8.17 -1.56
C GLY A 165 3.77 7.74 -0.26
N VAL A 166 3.49 8.38 0.87
CA VAL A 166 4.17 8.07 2.16
C VAL A 166 3.29 7.23 3.10
N LEU A 167 1.96 7.31 2.98
CA LEU A 167 1.07 6.40 3.70
C LEU A 167 1.07 5.01 3.06
N PHE A 168 1.26 4.91 1.74
CA PHE A 168 1.39 3.60 1.09
C PHE A 168 2.71 2.91 1.41
N THR A 169 3.86 3.60 1.45
CA THR A 169 5.13 2.92 1.81
C THR A 169 5.12 2.37 3.24
N LEU A 170 4.30 2.93 4.13
CA LEU A 170 4.12 2.43 5.50
C LEU A 170 3.04 1.36 5.66
N ILE A 171 2.07 1.28 4.75
CA ILE A 171 1.21 0.11 4.61
C ILE A 171 1.95 -1.02 3.86
N TYR A 172 2.97 -0.70 3.06
CA TYR A 172 3.70 -1.68 2.24
C TYR A 172 4.57 -2.67 3.01
N ARG A 173 4.98 -2.35 4.25
CA ARG A 173 5.62 -3.33 5.16
C ARG A 173 4.63 -4.02 6.10
N ALA A 174 3.36 -3.63 6.06
CA ALA A 174 2.28 -4.20 6.87
C ALA A 174 1.28 -5.02 6.03
N SER A 175 1.37 -5.00 4.71
CA SER A 175 0.68 -5.95 3.86
C SER A 175 1.43 -7.27 3.93
N ALA A 176 0.80 -8.29 4.50
CA ALA A 176 1.26 -9.67 4.34
C ALA A 176 1.44 -10.01 2.86
N ASN A 177 0.69 -9.38 1.94
CA ASN A 177 0.63 -9.75 0.53
C ASN A 177 1.21 -8.69 -0.41
N VAL A 178 1.88 -9.16 -1.46
CA VAL A 178 2.44 -8.40 -2.58
C VAL A 178 1.80 -8.89 -3.87
N ASP A 179 0.72 -8.22 -4.28
CA ASP A 179 -0.05 -8.60 -5.46
C ASP A 179 0.64 -8.12 -6.75
N HIS A 180 1.26 -9.08 -7.46
CA HIS A 180 1.90 -8.83 -8.75
C HIS A 180 0.89 -8.65 -9.89
N ILE A 181 -0.22 -9.40 -9.83
CA ILE A 181 -1.38 -9.23 -10.69
C ILE A 181 -2.61 -9.09 -9.80
N SER A 182 -3.41 -8.05 -10.04
CA SER A 182 -4.79 -7.94 -9.55
C SER A 182 -5.68 -7.55 -10.72
N LEU A 183 -6.64 -8.40 -11.09
CA LEU A 183 -7.50 -8.21 -12.26
C LEU A 183 -8.97 -8.19 -11.89
N TYR A 184 -9.58 -7.02 -12.02
CA TYR A 184 -10.96 -6.77 -11.61
C TYR A 184 -11.94 -7.03 -12.76
N THR A 185 -12.93 -7.87 -12.48
CA THR A 185 -14.07 -8.03 -13.39
C THR A 185 -14.87 -6.73 -13.49
N SER A 186 -15.53 -6.51 -14.64
CA SER A 186 -16.34 -5.32 -14.88
C SER A 186 -17.44 -5.60 -15.89
N GLY A 187 -18.37 -4.66 -16.06
CA GLY A 187 -19.43 -4.76 -17.07
C GLY A 187 -20.38 -5.94 -16.86
N GLY A 188 -20.51 -6.44 -15.63
CA GLY A 188 -21.33 -7.59 -15.29
C GLY A 188 -20.74 -8.97 -15.65
N ALA A 189 -19.59 -9.01 -16.32
CA ALA A 189 -18.83 -10.25 -16.50
C ALA A 189 -18.23 -10.70 -15.16
N THR A 190 -18.12 -12.00 -14.95
CA THR A 190 -17.54 -12.62 -13.75
C THR A 190 -16.56 -13.70 -14.18
N ILE A 191 -15.58 -14.05 -13.35
CA ILE A 191 -14.71 -15.20 -13.63
C ILE A 191 -15.53 -16.48 -13.42
N VAL A 192 -15.40 -17.44 -14.34
CA VAL A 192 -16.02 -18.78 -14.23
C VAL A 192 -15.00 -19.90 -14.27
N GLU A 193 -13.80 -19.63 -14.79
CA GLU A 193 -12.70 -20.57 -14.80
C GLU A 193 -11.38 -19.80 -14.86
N ALA A 194 -10.36 -20.26 -14.15
CA ALA A 194 -9.02 -19.72 -14.24
C ALA A 194 -7.97 -20.81 -14.01
N SER A 195 -6.77 -20.62 -14.54
CA SER A 195 -5.61 -21.45 -14.25
C SER A 195 -4.33 -20.63 -14.21
N ALA A 196 -3.37 -21.06 -13.42
CA ALA A 196 -2.01 -20.52 -13.40
C ALA A 196 -1.01 -21.63 -13.07
N THR A 197 0.14 -21.65 -13.73
CA THR A 197 1.21 -22.61 -13.46
C THR A 197 2.43 -21.90 -12.89
N LEU A 198 2.75 -22.15 -11.63
CA LEU A 198 3.99 -21.70 -11.00
C LEU A 198 5.12 -22.68 -11.31
N ILE A 199 6.29 -22.15 -11.68
CA ILE A 199 7.55 -22.89 -11.63
C ILE A 199 8.16 -22.61 -10.26
N LEU A 200 8.23 -23.63 -9.40
CA LEU A 200 8.72 -23.43 -8.04
C LEU A 200 10.15 -22.88 -8.07
N PRO A 201 10.42 -21.73 -7.43
CA PRO A 201 11.78 -21.23 -7.32
C PRO A 201 12.55 -22.01 -6.26
N SER A 202 13.82 -21.66 -6.07
CA SER A 202 14.53 -22.01 -4.85
C SER A 202 13.71 -21.59 -3.62
N ALA A 203 13.77 -22.36 -2.54
CA ALA A 203 13.16 -21.94 -1.28
C ALA A 203 13.83 -20.67 -0.73
N PRO A 204 13.12 -19.85 0.07
CA PRO A 204 13.71 -18.72 0.77
C PRO A 204 14.92 -19.16 1.60
N ASN A 205 15.94 -18.31 1.70
CA ASN A 205 17.13 -18.57 2.50
C ASN A 205 17.65 -17.26 3.12
N PRO A 206 17.67 -17.12 4.46
CA PRO A 206 17.20 -18.09 5.46
C PRO A 206 15.67 -18.28 5.47
N ILE A 207 15.16 -19.32 6.12
CA ILE A 207 13.70 -19.51 6.31
C ILE A 207 13.33 -18.89 7.66
N THR A 208 12.91 -17.63 7.67
CA THR A 208 12.63 -16.85 8.90
C THR A 208 11.16 -16.56 9.15
N GLY A 209 10.28 -16.87 8.18
CA GLY A 209 8.85 -16.67 8.28
C GLY A 209 8.10 -17.47 7.22
N ASP A 210 6.77 -17.42 7.27
CA ASP A 210 5.88 -18.10 6.33
C ASP A 210 5.79 -17.34 5.01
N VAL A 211 6.50 -17.84 3.99
CA VAL A 211 6.48 -17.30 2.62
C VAL A 211 5.57 -18.19 1.78
N ALA A 212 4.53 -17.59 1.21
CA ALA A 212 3.63 -18.28 0.29
C ALA A 212 3.59 -17.61 -1.08
N LEU A 213 3.57 -18.42 -2.13
CA LEU A 213 3.36 -18.00 -3.51
C LEU A 213 2.00 -18.54 -3.94
N TRP A 214 1.12 -17.68 -4.42
CA TRP A 214 -0.24 -18.12 -4.77
C TRP A 214 -0.84 -17.42 -5.97
N SER A 215 -1.73 -18.14 -6.62
CA SER A 215 -2.78 -17.55 -7.46
C SER A 215 -4.09 -17.66 -6.70
N ALA A 216 -5.03 -16.75 -6.94
CA ALA A 216 -6.30 -16.77 -6.22
C ALA A 216 -7.45 -16.14 -7.00
N ILE A 217 -8.67 -16.42 -6.54
CA ILE A 217 -9.88 -15.70 -6.94
C ILE A 217 -10.58 -15.18 -5.67
N GLN A 218 -10.78 -13.86 -5.61
CA GLN A 218 -11.72 -13.27 -4.66
C GLN A 218 -13.13 -13.50 -5.18
N LEU A 219 -13.93 -14.21 -4.40
CA LEU A 219 -15.33 -14.43 -4.65
C LEU A 219 -16.16 -13.34 -3.95
N ASP A 220 -17.49 -13.44 -3.99
CA ASP A 220 -18.38 -12.48 -3.33
C ASP A 220 -18.13 -12.35 -1.82
N ARG A 221 -17.73 -13.44 -1.17
CA ARG A 221 -17.42 -13.49 0.27
C ARG A 221 -16.14 -14.26 0.55
N ASP A 222 -15.94 -15.38 -0.16
CA ASP A 222 -14.85 -16.29 0.12
C ASP A 222 -13.61 -15.94 -0.72
N PHE A 223 -12.46 -16.48 -0.33
CA PHE A 223 -11.21 -16.34 -1.07
C PHE A 223 -10.61 -17.72 -1.33
N ILE A 224 -10.46 -18.10 -2.60
CA ILE A 224 -9.96 -19.41 -3.00
C ILE A 224 -8.58 -19.26 -3.65
N GLN A 225 -7.60 -20.04 -3.22
CA GLN A 225 -6.22 -19.94 -3.66
C GLN A 225 -5.52 -21.30 -3.75
N GLY A 226 -4.62 -21.44 -4.72
CA GLY A 226 -3.65 -22.52 -4.75
C GLY A 226 -2.32 -22.01 -4.26
N VAL A 227 -1.81 -22.65 -3.21
CA VAL A 227 -0.71 -22.17 -2.40
C VAL A 227 0.51 -23.05 -2.61
N SER A 228 1.67 -22.40 -2.74
CA SER A 228 3.00 -22.99 -2.60
C SER A 228 3.73 -22.25 -1.49
N GLU A 229 3.88 -22.87 -0.32
CA GLU A 229 4.47 -22.23 0.86
C GLU A 229 5.80 -22.86 1.31
N ASN A 230 6.61 -22.06 1.97
CA ASN A 230 7.74 -22.50 2.78
C ASN A 230 7.78 -21.69 4.07
N ALA A 231 7.77 -22.39 5.20
CA ALA A 231 7.76 -21.80 6.53
C ALA A 231 8.71 -22.56 7.48
N PRO A 232 9.11 -21.94 8.61
CA PRO A 232 9.83 -22.63 9.67
C PRO A 232 9.06 -23.86 10.18
N ALA A 233 9.80 -24.86 10.68
CA ALA A 233 9.19 -26.09 11.19
C ALA A 233 8.16 -25.79 12.28
N GLY A 234 6.92 -26.28 12.08
CA GLY A 234 5.80 -26.10 13.02
C GLY A 234 4.88 -24.90 12.72
N LEU A 235 5.18 -24.07 11.72
CA LEU A 235 4.34 -22.92 11.34
C LEU A 235 3.52 -23.14 10.05
N GLY A 236 3.91 -24.07 9.17
CA GLY A 236 3.21 -24.34 7.90
C GLY A 236 2.33 -25.60 7.93
N TYR A 237 1.66 -25.85 6.81
CA TYR A 237 0.80 -27.02 6.58
C TYR A 237 1.60 -28.31 6.31
N CYS A 238 2.85 -28.17 5.85
CA CYS A 238 3.81 -29.26 5.80
C CYS A 238 4.90 -29.08 6.87
N THR A 239 5.44 -30.20 7.34
CA THR A 239 6.58 -30.22 8.28
C THR A 239 7.88 -30.56 7.56
N ASN A 240 9.00 -30.06 8.07
CA ASN A 240 10.35 -30.39 7.61
C ASN A 240 10.62 -30.13 6.12
N LEU A 241 10.17 -28.98 5.61
CA LEU A 241 10.29 -28.63 4.19
C LEU A 241 11.73 -28.50 3.70
N GLY A 242 12.64 -27.99 4.54
CA GLY A 242 14.01 -27.69 4.11
C GLY A 242 13.98 -26.76 2.90
N SER A 243 14.62 -27.17 1.81
CA SER A 243 14.64 -26.42 0.54
C SER A 243 13.46 -26.69 -0.40
N ASN A 244 12.40 -27.35 0.07
CA ASN A 244 11.20 -27.68 -0.72
C ASN A 244 10.00 -26.77 -0.40
N TRP A 245 8.94 -26.88 -1.19
CA TRP A 245 7.69 -26.15 -0.99
C TRP A 245 6.54 -27.10 -0.65
N CYS A 246 5.61 -26.67 0.20
CA CYS A 246 4.34 -27.33 0.46
C CYS A 246 3.28 -26.79 -0.49
N ASN A 247 2.55 -27.67 -1.18
CA ASN A 247 1.60 -27.27 -2.22
C ASN A 247 0.23 -27.85 -1.92
N PHE A 248 -0.80 -27.01 -1.97
CA PHE A 248 -2.17 -27.44 -1.69
C PHE A 248 -3.22 -26.46 -2.22
N ALA A 249 -4.42 -27.00 -2.35
CA ALA A 249 -5.64 -26.24 -2.56
C ALA A 249 -6.09 -25.62 -1.22
N TYR A 250 -6.47 -24.34 -1.19
CA TYR A 250 -6.95 -23.64 0.01
C TYR A 250 -8.15 -22.74 -0.29
N ALA A 251 -9.10 -22.72 0.64
CA ALA A 251 -10.26 -21.85 0.64
C ALA A 251 -10.42 -21.17 2.00
N LEU A 252 -10.31 -19.85 2.02
CA LEU A 252 -10.69 -19.02 3.14
C LEU A 252 -12.19 -18.74 3.07
N THR A 253 -12.94 -19.59 3.77
CA THR A 253 -14.37 -19.41 4.05
C THR A 253 -14.55 -19.18 5.56
N PRO A 254 -15.77 -18.99 6.09
CA PRO A 254 -15.99 -18.96 7.54
C PRO A 254 -15.39 -20.18 8.27
N ASN A 255 -15.31 -21.32 7.59
CA ASN A 255 -14.51 -22.47 8.01
C ASN A 255 -13.41 -22.67 6.97
N ALA A 256 -12.17 -22.33 7.30
CA ALA A 256 -11.06 -22.51 6.37
C ALA A 256 -10.89 -24.00 6.02
N GLU A 257 -10.69 -24.29 4.74
CA GLU A 257 -10.52 -25.65 4.24
C GLU A 257 -9.27 -25.72 3.37
N ASN A 258 -8.45 -26.75 3.58
CA ASN A 258 -7.32 -27.06 2.73
C ASN A 258 -7.43 -28.48 2.19
N GLY A 259 -7.00 -28.67 0.94
CA GLY A 259 -6.85 -29.97 0.34
C GLY A 259 -5.62 -30.70 0.86
N LYS A 260 -5.40 -31.89 0.32
CA LYS A 260 -4.19 -32.69 0.60
C LYS A 260 -2.93 -31.87 0.29
N THR A 261 -1.99 -31.85 1.23
CA THR A 261 -0.70 -31.18 1.08
C THR A 261 0.32 -32.08 0.41
N VAL A 262 1.16 -31.50 -0.46
CA VAL A 262 2.24 -32.23 -1.16
C VAL A 262 3.52 -31.42 -1.19
N ILE A 263 4.60 -32.05 -0.76
CA ILE A 263 5.95 -31.48 -0.84
C ILE A 263 6.49 -31.61 -2.26
N ALA A 264 7.04 -30.53 -2.81
CA ALA A 264 7.70 -30.53 -4.10
C ALA A 264 8.98 -29.70 -4.09
N ALA A 265 9.97 -30.14 -4.87
CA ALA A 265 11.26 -29.48 -4.98
C ALA A 265 11.22 -28.28 -5.96
N PRO A 266 12.15 -27.32 -5.84
CA PRO A 266 12.37 -26.28 -6.83
C PRO A 266 12.44 -26.83 -8.27
N GLY A 267 11.95 -26.06 -9.23
CA GLY A 267 11.83 -26.43 -10.66
C GLY A 267 10.58 -27.23 -11.01
N THR A 268 9.82 -27.71 -10.01
CA THR A 268 8.56 -28.42 -10.24
C THR A 268 7.47 -27.48 -10.76
N ARG A 269 6.63 -27.99 -11.68
CA ARG A 269 5.48 -27.25 -12.23
C ARG A 269 4.25 -27.47 -11.35
N ILE A 270 3.75 -26.42 -10.73
CA ILE A 270 2.55 -26.43 -9.89
C ILE A 270 1.44 -25.69 -10.62
N ARG A 271 0.45 -26.42 -11.12
CA ARG A 271 -0.71 -25.81 -11.80
C ARG A 271 -1.89 -25.79 -10.85
N THR A 272 -2.42 -24.60 -10.59
CA THR A 272 -3.72 -24.46 -9.95
C THR A 272 -4.79 -24.16 -10.98
N HIS A 273 -5.95 -24.79 -10.84
CA HIS A 273 -7.11 -24.63 -11.68
C HIS A 273 -8.36 -24.42 -10.82
N TYR A 274 -9.16 -23.43 -11.19
CA TYR A 274 -10.40 -23.06 -10.53
C TYR A 274 -11.51 -23.12 -11.56
N LYS A 275 -12.64 -23.74 -11.22
CA LYS A 275 -13.79 -23.80 -12.13
C LYS A 275 -15.10 -23.76 -11.35
N LEU A 276 -15.98 -22.84 -11.75
CA LEU A 276 -17.36 -22.84 -11.27
C LEU A 276 -18.11 -24.00 -11.95
N ASN A 277 -18.48 -24.99 -11.15
CA ASN A 277 -19.17 -26.18 -11.62
C ASN A 277 -20.66 -25.86 -11.89
N SER A 278 -21.07 -25.96 -13.16
CA SER A 278 -22.46 -25.66 -13.55
C SER A 278 -23.52 -26.57 -12.91
N GLY A 279 -23.18 -27.80 -12.54
CA GLY A 279 -24.12 -28.76 -11.95
C GLY A 279 -24.25 -28.60 -10.44
N THR A 280 -23.14 -28.41 -9.72
CA THR A 280 -23.15 -28.29 -8.26
C THR A 280 -23.22 -26.85 -7.78
N THR A 281 -22.89 -25.88 -8.64
CA THR A 281 -22.67 -24.45 -8.32
C THR A 281 -21.52 -24.21 -7.33
N LEU A 282 -20.66 -25.21 -7.09
CA LEU A 282 -19.45 -25.06 -6.28
C LEU A 282 -18.27 -24.62 -7.14
N TRP A 283 -17.28 -23.99 -6.51
CA TRP A 283 -15.97 -23.76 -7.10
C TRP A 283 -15.08 -24.96 -6.85
N ASP A 284 -14.76 -25.69 -7.92
CA ASP A 284 -13.81 -26.80 -7.91
C ASP A 284 -12.41 -26.21 -8.05
N GLN A 285 -11.55 -26.45 -7.05
CA GLN A 285 -10.15 -26.04 -7.06
C GLN A 285 -9.26 -27.28 -7.09
N ASN A 286 -8.39 -27.36 -8.09
CA ASN A 286 -7.50 -28.49 -8.32
C ASN A 286 -6.05 -28.03 -8.44
N VAL A 287 -5.16 -28.65 -7.67
CA VAL A 287 -3.71 -28.43 -7.74
C VAL A 287 -3.04 -29.66 -8.33
N TYR A 288 -2.21 -29.42 -9.34
CA TYR A 288 -1.48 -30.43 -10.08
C TYR A 288 0.03 -30.23 -9.91
N VAL A 289 0.74 -31.32 -9.64
CA VAL A 289 2.21 -31.37 -9.60
C VAL A 289 2.68 -32.11 -10.85
N ASN A 290 3.42 -31.44 -11.73
CA ASN A 290 3.86 -31.99 -13.02
C ASN A 290 2.74 -32.69 -13.82
N GLY A 291 1.53 -32.11 -13.77
CA GLY A 291 0.34 -32.61 -14.47
C GLY A 291 -0.48 -33.66 -13.72
N GLN A 292 0.00 -34.20 -12.59
CA GLN A 292 -0.76 -35.13 -11.75
C GLN A 292 -1.60 -34.37 -10.71
N LEU A 293 -2.90 -34.68 -10.60
CA LEU A 293 -3.77 -34.09 -9.58
C LEU A 293 -3.36 -34.56 -8.20
N VAL A 294 -3.05 -33.63 -7.29
CA VAL A 294 -2.56 -33.96 -5.95
C VAL A 294 -3.38 -33.37 -4.82
N SER A 295 -4.10 -32.28 -5.06
CA SER A 295 -4.95 -31.59 -4.09
C SER A 295 -6.22 -31.13 -4.77
N SER A 296 -7.37 -31.30 -4.11
CA SER A 296 -8.66 -30.88 -4.65
C SER A 296 -9.61 -30.53 -3.50
N ILE A 297 -10.34 -29.42 -3.63
CA ILE A 297 -11.44 -29.01 -2.75
C ILE A 297 -12.55 -28.39 -3.61
N SER A 298 -13.81 -28.52 -3.17
CA SER A 298 -14.97 -27.91 -3.83
C SER A 298 -15.77 -27.10 -2.81
N THR A 299 -15.76 -25.78 -2.93
CA THR A 299 -16.31 -24.87 -1.90
C THR A 299 -17.15 -23.75 -2.50
N SER A 300 -17.53 -22.76 -1.68
CA SER A 300 -18.06 -21.46 -2.12
C SER A 300 -19.26 -21.50 -3.06
N ARG A 301 -20.27 -22.30 -2.68
CA ARG A 301 -21.48 -22.53 -3.47
C ARG A 301 -22.17 -21.22 -3.88
N GLY A 302 -22.47 -21.10 -5.17
CA GLY A 302 -23.27 -20.02 -5.75
C GLY A 302 -22.57 -18.65 -5.79
N GLN A 303 -21.29 -18.57 -5.41
CA GLN A 303 -20.55 -17.31 -5.41
C GLN A 303 -19.94 -17.02 -6.79
N LYS A 304 -19.82 -15.74 -7.12
CA LYS A 304 -19.22 -15.26 -8.36
C LYS A 304 -17.76 -14.90 -8.14
N GLY A 305 -16.93 -15.14 -9.16
CA GLY A 305 -15.52 -14.72 -9.15
C GLY A 305 -15.37 -13.27 -9.60
N ASN A 306 -14.81 -12.44 -8.74
CA ASN A 306 -14.78 -10.98 -8.92
C ASN A 306 -13.39 -10.44 -9.27
N ILE A 307 -12.34 -11.01 -8.68
CA ILE A 307 -10.96 -10.55 -8.87
C ILE A 307 -10.04 -11.77 -8.97
N PHE A 308 -9.13 -11.76 -9.94
CA PHE A 308 -8.05 -12.76 -10.05
C PHE A 308 -6.73 -12.17 -9.57
N TYR A 309 -5.93 -12.99 -8.88
CA TYR A 309 -4.65 -12.59 -8.32
C TYR A 309 -3.51 -13.54 -8.67
N VAL A 310 -2.30 -12.96 -8.75
CA VAL A 310 -1.02 -13.64 -8.57
C VAL A 310 -0.23 -12.83 -7.55
N SER A 311 0.22 -13.45 -6.47
CA SER A 311 0.77 -12.75 -5.32
C SER A 311 1.83 -13.55 -4.57
N VAL A 312 2.58 -12.82 -3.75
CA VAL A 312 3.50 -13.35 -2.75
C VAL A 312 3.03 -12.90 -1.39
N GLU A 313 2.95 -13.82 -0.45
CA GLU A 313 2.54 -13.57 0.94
C GLU A 313 3.67 -13.85 1.92
N CYS A 314 3.71 -13.03 2.97
CA CYS A 314 4.45 -13.17 4.19
C CYS A 314 3.47 -13.10 5.38
N ALA A 315 2.97 -14.26 5.82
CA ALA A 315 1.92 -14.32 6.83
C ALA A 315 2.44 -14.09 8.27
N SER A 316 3.74 -14.28 8.52
CA SER A 316 4.33 -14.26 9.88
C SER A 316 5.35 -13.14 10.16
N GLY A 317 5.29 -12.02 9.43
CA GLY A 317 6.12 -10.84 9.73
C GLY A 317 7.52 -10.88 9.11
N SER A 318 8.58 -11.23 9.85
CA SER A 318 9.98 -11.15 9.36
C SER A 318 10.33 -12.28 8.37
N CYS A 319 9.62 -12.37 7.26
CA CYS A 319 9.93 -13.34 6.21
C CYS A 319 11.18 -12.93 5.44
N ALA A 320 11.91 -13.92 4.96
CA ALA A 320 13.00 -13.69 4.03
C ALA A 320 12.47 -13.38 2.64
N VAL A 321 13.36 -12.86 1.79
CA VAL A 321 13.10 -12.62 0.38
C VAL A 321 12.49 -13.85 -0.29
N ALA A 322 11.30 -13.68 -0.87
CA ALA A 322 10.74 -14.64 -1.81
C ALA A 322 11.59 -14.61 -3.09
N PRO A 323 12.18 -15.74 -3.51
CA PRO A 323 13.07 -15.73 -4.67
C PRO A 323 12.34 -15.43 -5.97
N ALA A 324 13.11 -14.95 -6.96
CA ALA A 324 12.60 -14.70 -8.31
C ALA A 324 11.94 -15.97 -8.87
N HIS A 325 10.78 -15.82 -9.49
CA HIS A 325 10.01 -16.96 -9.97
C HIS A 325 9.17 -16.61 -11.20
N THR A 326 8.53 -17.62 -11.76
CA THR A 326 7.86 -17.50 -13.05
C THR A 326 6.50 -18.19 -13.02
N TRP A 327 5.53 -17.52 -13.62
CA TRP A 327 4.20 -18.07 -13.86
C TRP A 327 3.96 -18.23 -15.36
N GLU A 328 3.42 -19.38 -15.74
CA GLU A 328 3.14 -19.77 -17.12
C GLU A 328 1.70 -20.24 -17.27
N ASN A 329 1.22 -20.24 -18.53
CA ASN A 329 -0.10 -20.75 -18.90
C ASN A 329 -1.21 -20.17 -18.01
N ILE A 330 -1.10 -18.89 -17.68
CA ILE A 330 -2.18 -18.19 -16.98
C ILE A 330 -3.32 -18.01 -17.98
N SER A 331 -4.52 -18.43 -17.59
CA SER A 331 -5.73 -18.34 -18.41
C SER A 331 -6.90 -17.97 -17.53
N ILE A 332 -7.76 -17.06 -18.01
CA ILE A 332 -8.98 -16.63 -17.32
C ILE A 332 -10.13 -16.67 -18.32
N ILE A 333 -11.23 -17.33 -17.94
CA ILE A 333 -12.47 -17.40 -18.71
C ILE A 333 -13.56 -16.66 -17.94
N LEU A 334 -14.21 -15.72 -18.62
CA LEU A 334 -15.31 -14.92 -18.08
C LEU A 334 -16.68 -15.53 -18.40
N SER A 335 -17.71 -15.18 -17.64
CA SER A 335 -19.11 -15.58 -17.88
C SER A 335 -19.69 -14.96 -19.15
N THR A 336 -19.24 -13.76 -19.51
CA THR A 336 -19.59 -13.06 -20.74
C THR A 336 -18.32 -12.39 -21.29
N ALA A 337 -18.22 -12.27 -22.62
CA ALA A 337 -17.10 -11.59 -23.26
C ALA A 337 -17.00 -10.14 -22.76
N ASN A 338 -15.81 -9.75 -22.31
CA ASN A 338 -15.52 -8.37 -21.93
C ASN A 338 -14.12 -7.98 -22.46
N PRO A 339 -14.02 -7.25 -23.59
CA PRO A 339 -12.74 -6.86 -24.17
C PRO A 339 -11.96 -5.86 -23.29
N ASN A 340 -12.62 -5.18 -22.36
CA ASN A 340 -12.01 -4.22 -21.45
C ASN A 340 -11.38 -4.87 -20.22
N PHE A 341 -11.58 -6.17 -19.97
CA PHE A 341 -11.06 -6.85 -18.79
C PHE A 341 -9.54 -6.69 -18.63
N LYS A 342 -8.78 -6.74 -19.73
CA LYS A 342 -7.32 -6.52 -19.72
C LYS A 342 -6.87 -5.14 -19.23
N HIS A 343 -7.76 -4.15 -19.23
CA HIS A 343 -7.46 -2.78 -18.80
C HIS A 343 -7.77 -2.55 -17.31
N ASN A 344 -8.37 -3.53 -16.65
CA ASN A 344 -8.72 -3.48 -15.23
C ASN A 344 -7.70 -4.24 -14.38
N GLY A 345 -6.45 -4.22 -14.81
CA GLY A 345 -5.34 -4.92 -14.18
C GLY A 345 -4.21 -3.98 -13.82
N SER A 346 -3.50 -4.33 -12.75
CA SER A 346 -2.24 -3.70 -12.39
C SER A 346 -1.14 -4.77 -12.39
N TRP A 347 0.01 -4.42 -12.98
CA TRP A 347 1.26 -5.18 -12.87
C TRP A 347 2.21 -4.35 -12.04
N ASN A 348 2.56 -4.86 -10.87
CA ASN A 348 3.31 -4.12 -9.86
C ASN A 348 4.64 -4.79 -9.52
N PHE A 349 5.47 -4.08 -8.74
CA PHE A 349 6.69 -4.62 -8.12
C PHE A 349 7.73 -5.17 -9.10
N GLY A 350 7.84 -4.55 -10.29
CA GLY A 350 8.84 -4.93 -11.28
C GLY A 350 8.58 -6.26 -11.98
N ALA A 351 7.38 -6.84 -11.83
CA ALA A 351 6.98 -7.98 -12.64
C ALA A 351 6.98 -7.60 -14.13
N SER A 352 7.40 -8.54 -14.98
CA SER A 352 7.53 -8.34 -16.43
C SER A 352 6.89 -9.48 -17.23
N GLY A 353 6.48 -9.21 -18.46
CA GLY A 353 5.66 -10.14 -19.24
C GLY A 353 4.21 -10.15 -18.78
N GLY A 354 3.55 -11.32 -18.78
CA GLY A 354 2.14 -11.44 -18.42
C GLY A 354 1.17 -10.69 -19.33
N GLU A 355 1.55 -10.42 -20.59
CA GLU A 355 0.71 -9.69 -21.54
C GLU A 355 -0.55 -10.50 -21.88
N MET A 356 -1.70 -9.85 -21.85
CA MET A 356 -3.00 -10.50 -22.07
C MET A 356 -3.42 -10.46 -23.53
N THR A 357 -3.82 -11.61 -24.05
CA THR A 357 -4.40 -11.77 -25.39
C THR A 357 -5.73 -12.51 -25.32
N THR A 358 -6.61 -12.24 -26.30
CA THR A 358 -7.90 -12.90 -26.44
C THR A 358 -8.20 -13.12 -27.92
N ALA A 359 -8.74 -14.29 -28.25
CA ALA A 359 -9.15 -14.65 -29.62
C ALA A 359 -10.68 -14.62 -29.81
N ASP A 360 -11.43 -14.53 -28.71
CA ASP A 360 -12.89 -14.70 -28.66
C ASP A 360 -13.61 -13.44 -28.15
N GLY A 361 -13.03 -12.27 -28.42
CA GLY A 361 -13.62 -10.97 -28.09
C GLY A 361 -13.59 -10.62 -26.59
N GLY A 362 -12.71 -11.25 -25.81
CA GLY A 362 -12.53 -11.00 -24.38
C GLY A 362 -13.30 -11.96 -23.48
N LYS A 363 -13.67 -13.14 -23.99
CA LYS A 363 -14.31 -14.21 -23.20
C LYS A 363 -13.25 -15.08 -22.53
N THR A 364 -12.17 -15.39 -23.23
CA THR A 364 -10.99 -16.12 -22.75
C THR A 364 -9.76 -15.23 -22.91
N TRP A 365 -8.99 -15.13 -21.82
CA TRP A 365 -7.76 -14.35 -21.74
C TRP A 365 -6.58 -15.26 -21.44
N ALA A 366 -5.63 -15.30 -22.36
CA ALA A 366 -4.37 -16.00 -22.20
C ALA A 366 -3.24 -15.00 -21.95
N PHE A 367 -2.31 -15.37 -21.08
CA PHE A 367 -1.19 -14.52 -20.70
C PHE A 367 0.11 -15.08 -21.28
N THR A 368 1.02 -14.20 -21.68
CA THR A 368 2.41 -14.60 -21.85
C THR A 368 3.03 -14.98 -20.49
N THR A 369 4.19 -15.61 -20.50
CA THR A 369 4.96 -15.88 -19.28
C THR A 369 5.13 -14.60 -18.45
N LEU A 370 4.86 -14.71 -17.16
CA LEU A 370 5.05 -13.65 -16.18
C LEU A 370 6.31 -13.96 -15.37
N ASN A 371 7.25 -13.02 -15.34
CA ASN A 371 8.45 -13.09 -14.52
C ASN A 371 8.28 -12.17 -13.32
N VAL A 372 8.47 -12.72 -12.13
CA VAL A 372 8.39 -12.01 -10.87
C VAL A 372 9.80 -11.87 -10.30
N PRO A 373 10.32 -10.65 -10.07
CA PRO A 373 11.62 -10.44 -9.46
C PRO A 373 11.62 -10.93 -8.00
N PRO A 374 12.80 -11.12 -7.37
CA PRO A 374 12.84 -11.40 -5.95
C PRO A 374 12.24 -10.21 -5.18
N THR A 375 11.53 -10.47 -4.09
CA THR A 375 11.03 -9.38 -3.24
C THR A 375 12.21 -8.60 -2.65
N THR A 376 12.18 -7.27 -2.71
CA THR A 376 13.26 -6.44 -2.15
C THR A 376 13.13 -6.32 -0.63
N ASP A 377 14.25 -6.43 0.09
CA ASP A 377 14.35 -6.16 1.54
C ASP A 377 13.94 -4.72 1.92
#